data_AF-A0A963LLD8-F1
#
_entry.id   AF-A0A963LLD8-F1
#
_cell.length_a   1.000
_cell.length_b   1.000
_cell.length_c   1.000
_cell.angle_alpha   90.00
_cell.angle_beta   90.00
_cell.angle_gamma   90.00
#
_symmetry.space_group_name_H-M   'P 1'
#
loop_
_entity.id
_entity.type
_entity.pdbx_description
1 polymer ?
#
loop_
_entity_poly.entity_id
_entity_poly.type
_entity_poly.pdbx_seq_one_letter_code
_entity_poly.pdbx_strand_id
1 'polypeptide(L)'
;PAQQEILFAHFAPSFMLGIRSDDDRAGALRWPAQPPSGTPPVPDIARPVVYRQLAWTRHGKASLLQLVYTVWFGGRTPTSWPIDLLAGRLDGLVWRVTLSSDGVPLMYDSIHPCGCYHQFFPPPWVRPRPAPDPHAEWAFSPAPAPRTVPGHYLVLGVAPVTHYLTRLEARPPADGTPYAWQDYDLLRSLPTPEGTHRSVFDPHGFIPGTDRAEAWLFWPMGIARAGSMRQWGRHATAFVGRRHFDDARLLEERFVLDPPPRDD
;
A
#
# COMPACT_ATOMS: atom_id res chain seq x y z
N PRO A 1 -17.59 -13.81 -7.21
CA PRO A 1 -17.42 -12.56 -7.99
C PRO A 1 -18.26 -11.38 -7.47
N ALA A 2 -19.60 -11.44 -7.48
CA ALA A 2 -20.45 -10.30 -7.08
C ALA A 2 -20.25 -9.86 -5.61
N GLN A 3 -20.12 -10.81 -4.67
CA GLN A 3 -19.85 -10.49 -3.26
C GLN A 3 -18.48 -9.80 -3.05
N GLN A 4 -17.46 -10.23 -3.81
CA GLN A 4 -16.14 -9.61 -3.77
C GLN A 4 -16.18 -8.17 -4.27
N GLU A 5 -16.94 -7.89 -5.33
CA GLU A 5 -17.15 -6.52 -5.84
C GLU A 5 -17.80 -5.62 -4.79
N ILE A 6 -18.82 -6.12 -4.08
CA ILE A 6 -19.48 -5.39 -3.00
C ILE A 6 -18.49 -5.06 -1.88
N LEU A 7 -17.66 -6.03 -1.48
CA LEU A 7 -16.64 -5.80 -0.45
C LEU A 7 -15.62 -4.75 -0.88
N PHE A 8 -15.10 -4.82 -2.12
CA PHE A 8 -14.21 -3.80 -2.64
C PHE A 8 -14.86 -2.42 -2.72
N ALA A 9 -16.14 -2.33 -3.09
CA ALA A 9 -16.88 -1.08 -3.10
C ALA A 9 -17.08 -0.50 -1.71
N HIS A 10 -17.46 -1.35 -0.76
CA HIS A 10 -17.75 -0.94 0.61
C HIS A 10 -16.50 -0.41 1.32
N PHE A 11 -15.35 -1.06 1.11
CA PHE A 11 -14.09 -0.70 1.76
C PHE A 11 -13.15 0.14 0.88
N ALA A 12 -13.65 0.68 -0.24
CA ALA A 12 -12.87 1.50 -1.14
C ALA A 12 -12.41 2.79 -0.43
N PRO A 13 -11.10 3.08 -0.37
CA PRO A 13 -10.63 4.31 0.23
C PRO A 13 -10.92 5.50 -0.69
N SER A 14 -11.22 6.64 -0.09
CA SER A 14 -11.10 7.95 -0.74
C SER A 14 -9.73 8.54 -0.41
N PHE A 15 -9.13 9.28 -1.33
CA PHE A 15 -7.80 9.88 -1.14
C PHE A 15 -7.91 11.39 -1.12
N MET A 16 -7.35 12.01 -0.08
CA MET A 16 -7.11 13.45 0.00
C MET A 16 -5.63 13.68 -0.25
N LEU A 17 -5.28 13.93 -1.51
CA LEU A 17 -3.91 14.08 -1.95
C LEU A 17 -3.46 15.54 -1.78
N GLY A 18 -2.36 15.76 -1.05
CA GLY A 18 -1.63 17.01 -1.17
C GLY A 18 -0.88 17.03 -2.50
N ILE A 19 -1.02 18.11 -3.27
CA ILE A 19 -0.43 18.24 -4.60
C ILE A 19 0.50 19.47 -4.63
N ARG A 20 1.74 19.25 -5.05
CA ARG A 20 2.75 20.29 -5.36
C ARG A 20 3.24 20.17 -6.80
N SER A 21 3.22 18.98 -7.39
CA SER A 21 3.55 18.75 -8.79
C SER A 21 2.74 17.58 -9.38
N ASP A 22 2.96 17.29 -10.66
CA ASP A 22 2.39 16.10 -11.30
C ASP A 22 2.90 14.78 -10.69
N ASP A 23 4.04 14.78 -9.98
CA ASP A 23 4.52 13.61 -9.26
C ASP A 23 3.55 13.17 -8.16
N ASP A 24 2.76 14.10 -7.61
CA ASP A 24 1.82 13.84 -6.52
C ASP A 24 0.44 13.34 -7.00
N ARG A 25 0.23 13.30 -8.31
CA ARG A 25 -1.06 12.93 -8.90
C ARG A 25 -1.09 11.44 -9.22
N ALA A 26 -2.10 10.77 -8.70
CA ALA A 26 -2.31 9.35 -8.93
C ALA A 26 -2.76 9.06 -10.37
N GLY A 27 -2.30 7.95 -10.94
CA GLY A 27 -2.67 7.57 -12.31
C GLY A 27 -2.45 6.10 -12.65
N ALA A 28 -3.06 5.65 -13.74
CA ALA A 28 -2.83 4.33 -14.29
C ALA A 28 -1.40 4.21 -14.82
N LEU A 29 -0.63 3.23 -14.34
CA LEU A 29 0.67 2.92 -14.91
C LEU A 29 0.57 2.63 -16.41
N ARG A 30 1.49 3.25 -17.16
CA ARG A 30 1.71 2.99 -18.58
C ARG A 30 3.20 2.98 -18.88
N TRP A 31 3.58 2.26 -19.93
CA TRP A 31 4.90 2.40 -20.49
C TRP A 31 5.04 3.73 -21.24
N PRO A 32 6.15 4.47 -21.08
CA PRO A 32 6.46 5.62 -21.95
C PRO A 32 6.53 5.20 -23.42
N ALA A 33 6.22 6.10 -24.35
CA ALA A 33 6.48 5.87 -25.78
C ALA A 33 7.99 5.93 -26.01
N GLN A 34 8.62 4.79 -26.32
CA GLN A 34 10.08 4.64 -26.45
C GLN A 34 10.87 4.86 -25.15
N PRO A 35 10.69 4.02 -24.12
CA PRO A 35 11.49 4.12 -22.91
C PRO A 35 12.93 3.69 -23.21
N PRO A 36 13.96 4.49 -22.84
CA PRO A 36 15.31 3.95 -22.68
C PRO A 36 15.27 2.67 -21.83
N SER A 37 16.18 1.73 -22.09
CA SER A 37 16.27 0.50 -21.28
C SER A 37 16.36 0.84 -19.79
N GLY A 38 15.55 0.18 -18.97
CA GLY A 38 15.51 0.41 -17.52
C GLY A 38 14.64 1.61 -17.07
N THR A 39 13.92 2.27 -17.97
CA THR A 39 12.95 3.30 -17.57
C THR A 39 11.70 2.66 -16.93
N PRO A 40 11.30 3.06 -15.71
CA PRO A 40 10.10 2.52 -15.08
C PRO A 40 8.82 2.95 -15.82
N PRO A 41 7.69 2.25 -15.61
CA PRO A 41 6.39 2.78 -16.02
C PRO A 41 6.11 4.09 -15.27
N VAL A 42 5.27 4.93 -15.88
CA VAL A 42 4.86 6.23 -15.31
C VAL A 42 3.34 6.27 -15.13
N PRO A 43 2.82 6.95 -14.10
CA PRO A 43 1.38 7.17 -13.97
C PRO A 43 0.84 8.06 -15.08
N ASP A 44 -0.27 7.64 -15.68
CA ASP A 44 -1.12 8.48 -16.52
C ASP A 44 -2.11 9.25 -15.64
N ILE A 45 -1.74 10.47 -15.26
CA ILE A 45 -2.50 11.32 -14.33
C ILE A 45 -3.86 11.78 -14.89
N ALA A 46 -4.10 11.60 -16.20
CA ALA A 46 -5.41 11.83 -16.80
C ALA A 46 -6.40 10.68 -16.51
N ARG A 47 -5.91 9.53 -16.06
CA ARG A 47 -6.69 8.35 -15.72
C ARG A 47 -6.38 7.91 -14.28
N PRO A 48 -7.00 8.53 -13.26
CA PRO A 48 -6.85 8.09 -11.87
C PRO A 48 -7.31 6.65 -11.72
N VAL A 49 -6.41 5.78 -11.24
CA VAL A 49 -6.68 4.35 -11.07
C VAL A 49 -6.17 3.89 -9.72
N VAL A 50 -6.99 3.05 -9.08
CA VAL A 50 -6.60 2.25 -7.93
C VAL A 50 -6.57 0.79 -8.36
N TYR A 51 -5.41 0.15 -8.24
CA TYR A 51 -5.25 -1.27 -8.47
C TYR A 51 -5.76 -2.02 -7.25
N ARG A 52 -6.43 -3.14 -7.46
CA ARG A 52 -6.97 -3.95 -6.37
C ARG A 52 -6.67 -5.42 -6.56
N GLN A 53 -6.53 -6.13 -5.45
CA GLN A 53 -6.39 -7.58 -5.43
C GLN A 53 -6.85 -8.14 -4.07
N LEU A 54 -7.18 -9.42 -4.06
CA LEU A 54 -7.38 -10.16 -2.82
C LEU A 54 -6.03 -10.64 -2.27
N ALA A 55 -5.95 -10.71 -0.95
CA ALA A 55 -4.91 -11.40 -0.22
C ALA A 55 -5.53 -12.10 0.98
N TRP A 56 -4.72 -12.88 1.70
CA TRP A 56 -5.17 -13.64 2.86
C TRP A 56 -4.11 -13.66 3.94
N THR A 57 -4.56 -13.70 5.18
CA THR A 57 -3.73 -13.88 6.37
C THR A 57 -4.35 -14.95 7.27
N ARG A 58 -3.66 -15.34 8.33
CA ARG A 58 -4.07 -16.41 9.26
C ARG A 58 -4.37 -15.83 10.63
N HIS A 59 -5.41 -16.38 11.25
CA HIS A 59 -5.66 -16.24 12.67
C HIS A 59 -6.00 -17.63 13.24
N GLY A 60 -5.03 -18.25 13.89
CA GLY A 60 -5.10 -19.64 14.30
C GLY A 60 -5.31 -20.58 13.11
N LYS A 61 -6.48 -21.23 13.06
CA LYS A 61 -6.86 -22.12 11.95
C LYS A 61 -7.63 -21.42 10.83
N ALA A 62 -8.13 -20.22 11.06
CA ALA A 62 -8.92 -19.47 10.09
C ALA A 62 -8.03 -18.73 9.09
N SER A 63 -8.50 -18.64 7.85
CA SER A 63 -7.96 -17.73 6.84
C SER A 63 -8.85 -16.50 6.78
N LEU A 64 -8.26 -15.32 7.00
CA LEU A 64 -8.94 -14.04 6.96
C LEU A 64 -8.74 -13.39 5.60
N LEU A 65 -9.81 -12.81 5.05
CA LEU A 65 -9.79 -12.11 3.77
C LEU A 65 -9.11 -10.75 3.93
N GLN A 66 -8.27 -10.40 2.96
CA GLN A 66 -7.68 -9.07 2.86
C GLN A 66 -8.03 -8.42 1.51
N LEU A 67 -8.53 -7.19 1.57
CA LEU A 67 -8.75 -6.34 0.41
C LEU A 67 -7.57 -5.38 0.29
N VAL A 68 -6.84 -5.44 -0.82
CA VAL A 68 -5.65 -4.61 -1.03
C VAL A 68 -5.94 -3.62 -2.15
N TYR A 69 -5.58 -2.37 -1.90
CA TYR A 69 -5.66 -1.25 -2.83
C TYR A 69 -4.27 -0.67 -3.02
N THR A 70 -3.83 -0.47 -4.26
CA THR A 70 -2.54 0.14 -4.58
C THR A 70 -2.76 1.32 -5.50
N VAL A 71 -2.21 2.47 -5.13
CA VAL A 71 -2.20 3.68 -5.94
C VAL A 71 -0.75 4.07 -6.23
N TRP A 72 -0.49 4.57 -7.45
CA TRP A 72 0.85 4.92 -7.92
C TRP A 72 0.97 6.40 -8.25
N PHE A 73 2.12 6.97 -7.93
CA PHE A 73 2.51 8.38 -8.06
C PHE A 73 3.81 8.50 -8.87
N GLY A 74 4.09 9.69 -9.45
CA GLY A 74 5.17 9.88 -10.43
C GLY A 74 6.57 9.66 -9.84
N GLY A 75 6.76 10.04 -8.57
CA GLY A 75 7.98 9.81 -7.84
C GLY A 75 8.10 10.70 -6.61
N ARG A 76 9.21 10.57 -5.89
CA ARG A 76 9.56 11.48 -4.80
C ARG A 76 10.57 12.47 -5.32
N THR A 77 10.11 13.69 -5.60
CA THR A 77 10.98 14.79 -6.03
C THR A 77 12.02 15.08 -4.93
N PRO A 78 13.32 15.26 -5.26
CA PRO A 78 14.33 15.61 -4.27
C PRO A 78 13.99 16.88 -3.51
N THR A 79 14.10 16.84 -2.18
CA THR A 79 13.80 17.98 -1.30
C THR A 79 15.00 18.51 -0.52
N SER A 80 16.12 17.77 -0.52
CA SER A 80 17.35 18.14 0.15
C SER A 80 18.55 18.16 -0.79
N TRP A 81 19.49 19.08 -0.52
CA TRP A 81 20.76 19.20 -1.23
C TRP A 81 21.93 18.84 -0.29
N PRO A 82 23.02 18.20 -0.75
CA PRO A 82 23.32 17.78 -2.13
C PRO A 82 22.72 16.43 -2.56
N ILE A 83 22.25 15.59 -1.62
CA ILE A 83 21.71 14.25 -1.90
C ILE A 83 20.44 14.03 -1.07
N ASP A 84 19.36 13.55 -1.71
CA ASP A 84 18.15 13.04 -1.06
C ASP A 84 18.10 11.52 -1.32
N LEU A 85 18.41 10.72 -0.29
CA LEU A 85 18.54 9.27 -0.43
C LEU A 85 17.22 8.55 -0.76
N LEU A 86 16.09 9.21 -0.47
CA LEU A 86 14.75 8.68 -0.61
C LEU A 86 14.09 9.13 -1.91
N ALA A 87 14.63 10.15 -2.58
CA ALA A 87 14.14 10.63 -3.86
C ALA A 87 14.35 9.60 -4.98
N GLY A 88 13.52 9.69 -6.02
CA GLY A 88 13.52 8.70 -7.10
C GLY A 88 12.18 8.59 -7.81
N ARG A 89 12.19 7.84 -8.91
CA ARG A 89 11.03 7.66 -9.80
C ARG A 89 10.09 6.59 -9.28
N LEU A 90 8.81 6.80 -9.56
CA LEU A 90 7.68 5.97 -9.21
C LEU A 90 7.57 5.73 -7.70
N ASP A 91 6.48 6.18 -7.13
CA ASP A 91 6.15 5.94 -5.73
C ASP A 91 4.71 5.44 -5.62
N GLY A 92 4.28 5.05 -4.44
CA GLY A 92 2.91 4.59 -4.27
C GLY A 92 2.49 4.45 -2.82
N LEU A 93 1.23 4.10 -2.65
CA LEU A 93 0.66 3.73 -1.37
C LEU A 93 -0.13 2.44 -1.53
N VAL A 94 0.16 1.47 -0.68
CA VAL A 94 -0.64 0.26 -0.52
C VAL A 94 -1.50 0.45 0.73
N TRP A 95 -2.80 0.28 0.57
CA TRP A 95 -3.77 0.26 1.66
C TRP A 95 -4.42 -1.11 1.71
N ARG A 96 -4.49 -1.72 2.90
CA ARG A 96 -5.06 -3.04 3.08
C ARG A 96 -6.08 -3.06 4.22
N VAL A 97 -7.17 -3.77 3.98
CA VAL A 97 -8.23 -4.03 4.96
C VAL A 97 -8.29 -5.53 5.21
N THR A 98 -8.11 -5.97 6.45
CA THR A 98 -8.31 -7.36 6.87
C THR A 98 -9.67 -7.51 7.52
N LEU A 99 -10.45 -8.49 7.06
CA LEU A 99 -11.83 -8.73 7.50
C LEU A 99 -11.94 -10.03 8.30
N SER A 100 -12.85 -10.03 9.29
CA SER A 100 -13.34 -11.27 9.90
C SER A 100 -14.16 -12.08 8.90
N SER A 101 -14.53 -13.32 9.26
CA SER A 101 -15.44 -14.16 8.47
C SER A 101 -16.81 -13.52 8.25
N ASP A 102 -17.20 -12.58 9.12
CA ASP A 102 -18.48 -11.88 9.08
C ASP A 102 -18.38 -10.52 8.35
N GLY A 103 -17.22 -10.20 7.77
CA GLY A 103 -16.99 -8.94 7.05
C GLY A 103 -16.69 -7.73 7.95
N VAL A 104 -16.49 -7.94 9.26
CA VAL A 104 -16.10 -6.86 10.18
C VAL A 104 -14.62 -6.56 10.02
N PRO A 105 -14.21 -5.28 9.90
CA PRO A 105 -12.79 -4.91 9.87
C PRO A 105 -12.07 -5.33 11.15
N LEU A 106 -10.96 -6.04 10.99
CA LEU A 106 -10.04 -6.43 12.08
C LEU A 106 -8.74 -5.62 12.03
N MET A 107 -8.32 -5.20 10.85
CA MET A 107 -7.13 -4.37 10.72
C MET A 107 -7.22 -3.52 9.46
N TYR A 108 -6.72 -2.30 9.57
CA TYR A 108 -6.31 -1.50 8.44
C TYR A 108 -4.81 -1.28 8.53
N ASP A 109 -4.09 -1.41 7.43
CA ASP A 109 -2.65 -1.15 7.42
C ASP A 109 -2.19 -0.62 6.08
N SER A 110 -1.02 0.03 6.08
CA SER A 110 -0.45 0.63 4.89
C SER A 110 1.06 0.44 4.81
N ILE A 111 1.56 0.31 3.59
CA ILE A 111 2.99 0.40 3.25
C ILE A 111 3.17 1.28 2.02
N HIS A 112 4.39 1.71 1.78
CA HIS A 112 4.81 2.05 0.42
C HIS A 112 5.09 0.76 -0.38
N PRO A 113 4.90 0.73 -1.72
CA PRO A 113 5.18 -0.45 -2.54
C PRO A 113 6.66 -0.90 -2.55
N CYS A 114 7.56 -0.12 -1.96
CA CYS A 114 8.92 -0.59 -1.69
C CYS A 114 9.04 -1.51 -0.47
N GLY A 115 8.01 -1.54 0.39
CA GLY A 115 7.94 -2.27 1.67
C GLY A 115 8.15 -1.39 2.90
N CYS A 116 8.57 -0.15 2.73
CA CYS A 116 8.83 0.79 3.84
C CYS A 116 7.55 1.33 4.48
N TYR A 117 7.70 1.92 5.67
CA TYR A 117 6.67 2.68 6.40
C TYR A 117 5.42 1.87 6.73
N HIS A 118 5.59 0.62 7.16
CA HIS A 118 4.46 -0.19 7.59
C HIS A 118 3.79 0.41 8.84
N GLN A 119 2.54 0.83 8.67
CA GLN A 119 1.70 1.40 9.71
C GLN A 119 0.44 0.55 9.91
N PHE A 120 0.06 0.34 11.17
CA PHE A 120 -1.18 -0.34 11.55
C PHE A 120 -2.20 0.68 12.09
N PHE A 121 -3.47 0.44 11.80
CA PHE A 121 -4.61 1.24 12.25
C PHE A 121 -5.71 0.29 12.76
N PRO A 122 -5.58 -0.21 14.00
CA PRO A 122 -6.56 -1.12 14.57
C PRO A 122 -7.89 -0.40 14.82
N PRO A 123 -9.04 -1.04 14.53
CA PRO A 123 -10.34 -0.60 15.05
C PRO A 123 -10.38 -0.67 16.60
N PRO A 124 -11.35 0.00 17.26
CA PRO A 124 -11.40 0.08 18.72
C PRO A 124 -11.50 -1.26 19.47
N TRP A 125 -11.96 -2.33 18.82
CA TRP A 125 -12.04 -3.67 19.40
C TRP A 125 -10.76 -4.49 19.28
N VAL A 126 -9.80 -4.05 18.45
CA VAL A 126 -8.51 -4.74 18.27
C VAL A 126 -7.45 -4.09 19.15
N ARG A 127 -6.74 -4.93 19.92
CA ARG A 127 -5.75 -4.48 20.90
C ARG A 127 -4.34 -4.94 20.51
N PRO A 128 -3.32 -4.07 20.57
CA PRO A 128 -1.94 -4.49 20.36
C PRO A 128 -1.49 -5.45 21.47
N ARG A 129 -0.74 -6.47 21.10
CA ARG A 129 0.00 -7.32 22.04
C ARG A 129 1.27 -6.59 22.47
N PRO A 130 1.75 -6.81 23.71
CA PRO A 130 3.02 -6.25 24.13
C PRO A 130 4.16 -6.76 23.24
N ALA A 131 5.11 -5.89 22.94
CA ALA A 131 6.31 -6.29 22.23
C ALA A 131 7.11 -7.29 23.09
N PRO A 132 7.69 -8.34 22.48
CA PRO A 132 8.54 -9.28 23.21
C PRO A 132 9.85 -8.63 23.70
N ASP A 133 10.30 -7.58 23.01
CA ASP A 133 11.45 -6.74 23.36
C ASP A 133 11.04 -5.26 23.16
N PRO A 134 11.25 -4.38 24.18
CA PRO A 134 10.97 -2.95 24.06
C PRO A 134 11.68 -2.23 22.91
N HIS A 135 12.80 -2.76 22.42
CA HIS A 135 13.57 -2.20 21.31
C HIS A 135 13.18 -2.80 19.95
N ALA A 136 12.31 -3.81 19.91
CA ALA A 136 11.88 -4.43 18.67
C ALA A 136 10.92 -3.52 17.88
N GLU A 137 11.08 -3.53 16.56
CA GLU A 137 10.11 -2.94 15.65
C GLU A 137 8.81 -3.78 15.63
N TRP A 138 7.90 -3.49 16.58
CA TRP A 138 6.78 -4.37 16.90
C TRP A 138 5.44 -4.03 16.24
N ALA A 139 4.87 -2.85 16.47
CA ALA A 139 3.60 -2.48 15.85
C ALA A 139 3.50 -0.96 15.85
N PHE A 140 4.03 -0.33 14.80
CA PHE A 140 3.92 1.11 14.68
C PHE A 140 2.48 1.48 14.29
N SER A 141 1.74 2.04 15.26
CA SER A 141 0.32 2.39 15.13
C SER A 141 0.15 3.87 15.46
N PRO A 142 0.30 4.78 14.48
CA PRO A 142 0.30 6.22 14.74
C PRO A 142 -1.07 6.74 15.20
N ALA A 143 -2.16 6.05 14.83
CA ALA A 143 -3.51 6.34 15.28
C ALA A 143 -4.40 5.08 15.17
N PRO A 144 -5.47 4.95 15.98
CA PRO A 144 -6.49 3.94 15.73
C PRO A 144 -7.30 4.27 14.47
N ALA A 145 -7.95 3.26 13.88
CA ALA A 145 -8.90 3.51 12.79
C ALA A 145 -10.14 4.24 13.31
N PRO A 146 -10.65 5.26 12.58
CA PRO A 146 -11.89 5.92 12.94
C PRO A 146 -13.06 4.93 12.83
N ARG A 147 -14.08 5.11 13.67
CA ARG A 147 -15.34 4.38 13.50
C ARG A 147 -16.02 4.88 12.22
N THR A 148 -16.28 3.97 11.29
CA THR A 148 -17.10 4.26 10.12
C THR A 148 -18.57 4.07 10.49
N VAL A 149 -19.38 5.10 10.22
CA VAL A 149 -20.84 5.03 10.32
C VAL A 149 -21.44 4.92 8.92
N PRO A 150 -22.68 4.41 8.76
CA PRO A 150 -23.33 4.35 7.46
C PRO A 150 -23.28 5.71 6.72
N GLY A 151 -22.98 5.66 5.42
CA GLY A 151 -22.83 6.86 4.60
C GLY A 151 -21.51 7.61 4.78
N HIS A 152 -20.58 7.13 5.61
CA HIS A 152 -19.20 7.65 5.67
C HIS A 152 -18.22 6.70 4.99
N TYR A 153 -17.24 7.30 4.32
CA TYR A 153 -16.13 6.61 3.68
C TYR A 153 -14.85 6.89 4.45
N LEU A 154 -13.92 5.94 4.35
CA LEU A 154 -12.59 6.12 4.89
C LEU A 154 -11.77 6.99 3.94
N VAL A 155 -11.26 8.11 4.45
CA VAL A 155 -10.45 9.08 3.71
C VAL A 155 -9.00 9.00 4.18
N LEU A 156 -8.11 8.71 3.23
CA LEU A 156 -6.67 8.63 3.42
C LEU A 156 -6.04 9.98 3.03
N GLY A 157 -5.47 10.69 4.00
CA GLY A 157 -4.71 11.91 3.76
C GLY A 157 -3.28 11.60 3.37
N VAL A 158 -2.87 11.97 2.16
CA VAL A 158 -1.54 11.65 1.61
C VAL A 158 -0.74 12.94 1.42
N ALA A 159 0.45 13.00 2.01
CA ALA A 159 1.34 14.16 1.87
C ALA A 159 1.88 14.29 0.44
N PRO A 160 2.08 15.52 -0.08
CA PRO A 160 2.81 15.71 -1.32
C PRO A 160 4.27 15.28 -1.14
N VAL A 161 4.90 14.89 -2.23
CA VAL A 161 6.30 14.51 -2.42
C VAL A 161 6.67 13.20 -1.74
N THR A 162 6.37 13.03 -0.45
CA THR A 162 6.73 11.81 0.28
C THR A 162 5.67 10.73 0.19
N HIS A 163 4.45 11.05 -0.26
CA HIS A 163 3.29 10.15 -0.28
C HIS A 163 3.04 9.44 1.06
N TYR A 164 3.44 10.06 2.17
CA TYR A 164 3.18 9.50 3.50
C TYR A 164 1.70 9.59 3.81
N LEU A 165 1.17 8.52 4.39
CA LEU A 165 -0.13 8.58 5.04
C LEU A 165 -0.01 9.44 6.29
N THR A 166 -0.70 10.57 6.28
CA THR A 166 -0.64 11.59 7.34
C THR A 166 -1.86 11.57 8.24
N ARG A 167 -2.96 11.00 7.74
CA ARG A 167 -4.27 11.13 8.36
C ARG A 167 -5.22 10.03 7.87
N LEU A 168 -6.08 9.60 8.79
CA LEU A 168 -7.16 8.65 8.55
C LEU A 168 -8.45 9.20 9.16
N GLU A 169 -9.45 9.46 8.34
CA GLU A 169 -10.74 10.04 8.79
C GLU A 169 -11.92 9.26 8.20
N ALA A 170 -13.01 9.14 8.95
CA ALA A 170 -14.30 8.72 8.40
C ALA A 170 -15.11 9.99 8.10
N ARG A 171 -15.48 10.20 6.83
CA ARG A 171 -16.22 11.40 6.41
C ARG A 171 -17.36 11.04 5.46
N PRO A 172 -18.43 11.84 5.40
CA PRO A 172 -19.41 11.68 4.33
C PRO A 172 -18.71 11.85 2.97
N PRO A 173 -19.27 11.28 1.89
CA PRO A 173 -18.76 11.51 0.55
C PRO A 173 -18.73 13.01 0.28
N ALA A 174 -17.65 13.44 -0.36
CA ALA A 174 -17.44 14.81 -0.79
C ALA A 174 -17.19 14.82 -2.29
N ASP A 175 -17.36 15.99 -2.91
CA ASP A 175 -17.00 16.17 -4.31
C ASP A 175 -15.51 15.87 -4.52
N GLY A 176 -15.22 15.15 -5.60
CA GLY A 176 -13.87 14.73 -5.93
C GLY A 176 -13.80 14.08 -7.31
N THR A 177 -12.59 13.85 -7.78
CA THR A 177 -12.37 13.14 -9.04
C THR A 177 -12.58 11.64 -8.81
N PRO A 178 -13.54 10.99 -9.49
CA PRO A 178 -13.67 9.54 -9.39
C PRO A 178 -12.41 8.88 -9.98
N TYR A 179 -12.00 7.77 -9.38
CA TYR A 179 -10.98 6.90 -9.95
C TYR A 179 -11.61 5.59 -10.44
N ALA A 180 -10.99 4.98 -11.43
CA ALA A 180 -11.39 3.64 -11.88
C ALA A 180 -10.63 2.55 -11.11
N TRP A 181 -11.17 1.35 -11.07
CA TRP A 181 -10.43 0.17 -10.60
C TRP A 181 -9.78 -0.58 -11.75
N GLN A 182 -8.62 -1.16 -11.46
CA GLN A 182 -8.00 -2.19 -12.30
C GLN A 182 -7.54 -3.35 -11.42
N ASP A 183 -7.49 -4.54 -12.00
CA ASP A 183 -6.86 -5.69 -11.34
C ASP A 183 -5.35 -5.44 -11.21
N TYR A 184 -4.78 -5.64 -10.03
CA TYR A 184 -3.34 -5.54 -9.82
C TYR A 184 -2.56 -6.50 -10.73
N ASP A 185 -3.13 -7.64 -11.11
CA ASP A 185 -2.50 -8.61 -12.00
C ASP A 185 -2.22 -8.06 -13.40
N LEU A 186 -2.91 -6.98 -13.83
CA LEU A 186 -2.58 -6.26 -15.05
C LEU A 186 -1.12 -5.79 -15.07
N LEU A 187 -0.54 -5.46 -13.91
CA LEU A 187 0.84 -5.00 -13.82
C LEU A 187 1.85 -6.08 -14.21
N ARG A 188 1.49 -7.37 -14.18
CA ARG A 188 2.33 -8.48 -14.67
C ARG A 188 2.28 -8.63 -16.19
N SER A 189 1.38 -7.93 -16.87
CA SER A 189 1.21 -7.98 -18.32
C SER A 189 0.67 -6.64 -18.83
N LEU A 190 1.38 -5.55 -18.53
CA LEU A 190 0.93 -4.20 -18.86
C LEU A 190 1.08 -3.94 -20.37
N PRO A 191 0.06 -3.43 -21.07
CA PRO A 191 0.14 -3.14 -22.50
C PRO A 191 1.24 -2.11 -22.81
N THR A 192 1.99 -2.33 -23.89
CA THR A 192 3.00 -1.40 -24.41
C THR A 192 2.43 -0.58 -25.58
N PRO A 193 3.00 0.60 -25.89
CA PRO A 193 2.59 1.41 -27.05
C PRO A 193 2.69 0.67 -28.39
N GLU A 194 3.56 -0.33 -28.48
CA GLU A 194 3.78 -1.16 -29.68
C GLU A 194 2.72 -2.27 -29.84
N GLY A 195 1.71 -2.33 -28.95
CA GLY A 195 0.67 -3.35 -28.98
C GLY A 195 1.06 -4.69 -28.37
N THR A 196 2.22 -4.76 -27.72
CA THR A 196 2.65 -5.96 -26.97
C THR A 196 2.31 -5.82 -25.48
N HIS A 197 2.70 -6.81 -24.67
CA HIS A 197 2.53 -6.77 -23.22
C HIS A 197 3.86 -7.02 -22.51
N ARG A 198 4.08 -6.32 -21.40
CA ARG A 198 5.28 -6.47 -20.58
C ARG A 198 4.96 -6.32 -19.10
N SER A 199 5.47 -7.23 -18.28
CA SER A 199 5.45 -7.09 -16.83
C SER A 199 6.20 -5.84 -16.40
N VAL A 200 5.63 -5.05 -15.48
CA VAL A 200 6.35 -3.96 -14.82
C VAL A 200 7.43 -4.47 -13.87
N PHE A 201 7.32 -5.73 -13.46
CA PHE A 201 8.24 -6.40 -12.55
C PHE A 201 9.28 -7.24 -13.31
N ASP A 202 10.53 -7.19 -12.86
CA ASP A 202 11.61 -8.08 -13.26
C ASP A 202 11.44 -9.50 -12.65
N PRO A 203 12.26 -10.50 -13.03
CA PRO A 203 12.17 -11.86 -12.49
C PRO A 203 12.34 -11.97 -10.97
N HIS A 204 12.91 -10.96 -10.32
CA HIS A 204 13.06 -10.90 -8.86
C HIS A 204 11.89 -10.16 -8.19
N GLY A 205 10.97 -9.59 -8.98
CA GLY A 205 9.77 -8.91 -8.53
C GLY A 205 9.98 -7.43 -8.20
N PHE A 206 11.01 -6.79 -8.74
CA PHE A 206 11.23 -5.34 -8.62
C PHE A 206 10.77 -4.61 -9.87
N ILE A 207 10.38 -3.34 -9.74
CA ILE A 207 10.18 -2.46 -10.88
C ILE A 207 11.53 -1.82 -11.25
N PRO A 208 12.14 -2.14 -12.41
CA PRO A 208 13.43 -1.59 -12.80
C PRO A 208 13.41 -0.06 -12.88
N GLY A 209 14.49 0.58 -12.42
CA GLY A 209 14.65 2.05 -12.50
C GLY A 209 13.94 2.84 -11.41
N THR A 210 13.45 2.15 -10.36
CA THR A 210 12.83 2.71 -9.15
C THR A 210 13.73 2.63 -7.90
N ASP A 211 14.97 2.18 -8.09
CA ASP A 211 15.99 2.12 -7.05
C ASP A 211 16.18 3.47 -6.37
N ARG A 212 16.39 3.43 -5.05
CA ARG A 212 16.68 4.60 -4.24
C ARG A 212 18.12 4.55 -3.77
N ALA A 213 18.73 5.71 -3.57
CA ALA A 213 20.11 5.78 -3.12
C ALA A 213 20.28 5.18 -1.70
N GLU A 214 19.20 5.11 -0.90
CA GLU A 214 19.18 4.37 0.37
C GLU A 214 19.52 2.87 0.24
N ALA A 215 19.40 2.26 -0.95
CA ALA A 215 19.83 0.89 -1.19
C ALA A 215 21.30 0.68 -0.79
N TRP A 216 22.17 1.68 -1.01
CA TRP A 216 23.59 1.64 -0.65
C TRP A 216 23.83 1.81 0.87
N LEU A 217 22.87 2.33 1.61
CA LEU A 217 22.96 2.48 3.06
C LEU A 217 22.44 1.24 3.79
N PHE A 218 21.34 0.67 3.31
CA PHE A 218 20.60 -0.38 4.01
C PHE A 218 20.90 -1.80 3.55
N TRP A 219 21.70 -2.00 2.49
CA TRP A 219 22.11 -3.35 2.04
C TRP A 219 22.78 -4.22 3.12
N PRO A 220 23.59 -3.69 4.08
CA PRO A 220 24.20 -4.53 5.11
C PRO A 220 23.18 -5.14 6.06
N MET A 221 21.96 -4.58 6.11
CA MET A 221 20.87 -5.06 6.96
C MET A 221 20.02 -6.15 6.28
N GLY A 222 20.42 -6.61 5.08
CA GLY A 222 19.78 -7.73 4.39
C GLY A 222 18.59 -7.38 3.51
N ILE A 223 18.29 -6.09 3.32
CA ILE A 223 17.24 -5.63 2.41
C ILE A 223 17.82 -5.43 1.01
N ALA A 224 17.59 -6.40 0.12
CA ALA A 224 17.99 -6.28 -1.28
C ALA A 224 17.27 -5.10 -1.96
N ARG A 225 18.03 -4.14 -2.51
CA ARG A 225 17.53 -2.96 -3.24
C ARG A 225 16.49 -2.15 -2.44
N ALA A 226 16.86 -1.70 -1.23
CA ALA A 226 15.99 -0.86 -0.40
C ALA A 226 15.43 0.33 -1.21
N GLY A 227 14.14 0.62 -1.00
CA GLY A 227 13.43 1.68 -1.71
C GLY A 227 12.96 1.36 -3.12
N SER A 228 13.37 0.24 -3.74
CA SER A 228 12.82 -0.17 -5.04
C SER A 228 11.39 -0.65 -4.92
N MET A 229 10.52 -0.26 -5.85
CA MET A 229 9.13 -0.69 -5.89
C MET A 229 9.02 -2.19 -6.21
N ARG A 230 8.07 -2.88 -5.60
CA ARG A 230 8.00 -4.35 -5.62
C ARG A 230 6.63 -4.88 -6.02
N GLN A 231 6.64 -6.10 -6.51
CA GLN A 231 5.45 -6.92 -6.68
C GLN A 231 4.87 -7.30 -5.31
N TRP A 232 3.54 -7.37 -5.22
CA TRP A 232 2.85 -8.01 -4.10
C TRP A 232 3.48 -9.35 -3.71
N GLY A 233 3.60 -9.57 -2.39
CA GLY A 233 4.21 -10.75 -1.79
C GLY A 233 5.74 -10.71 -1.66
N ARG A 234 6.39 -9.57 -1.97
CA ARG A 234 7.86 -9.41 -1.89
C ARG A 234 8.30 -8.24 -1.02
N HIS A 235 7.39 -7.70 -0.21
CA HIS A 235 7.63 -6.53 0.63
C HIS A 235 8.23 -6.93 1.97
N ALA A 236 9.55 -6.78 2.11
CA ALA A 236 10.17 -6.77 3.43
C ALA A 236 9.75 -5.47 4.14
N THR A 237 9.23 -5.58 5.35
CA THR A 237 8.68 -4.43 6.10
C THR A 237 9.47 -4.05 7.33
N ALA A 238 10.49 -4.84 7.72
CA ALA A 238 11.39 -4.50 8.82
C ALA A 238 12.82 -4.32 8.30
N PHE A 239 13.56 -3.42 8.93
CA PHE A 239 14.97 -3.18 8.62
C PHE A 239 15.91 -4.24 9.18
N VAL A 240 15.54 -4.86 10.30
CA VAL A 240 16.30 -5.95 10.94
C VAL A 240 15.36 -7.13 11.17
N GLY A 241 15.77 -8.32 10.72
CA GLY A 241 14.97 -9.55 10.80
C GLY A 241 14.18 -9.86 9.51
N ARG A 242 13.46 -10.99 9.51
CA ARG A 242 12.61 -11.43 8.39
C ARG A 242 11.15 -11.09 8.70
N ARG A 243 10.69 -9.89 8.34
CA ARG A 243 9.27 -9.52 8.41
C ARG A 243 8.78 -9.13 7.04
N HIS A 244 7.73 -9.80 6.58
CA HIS A 244 7.11 -9.56 5.28
C HIS A 244 5.69 -9.02 5.45
N PHE A 245 5.25 -8.15 4.53
CA PHE A 245 3.91 -7.56 4.61
C PHE A 245 2.79 -8.62 4.51
N ASP A 246 3.06 -9.67 3.75
CA ASP A 246 2.18 -10.82 3.51
C ASP A 246 2.47 -12.01 4.42
N ASP A 247 3.27 -11.83 5.48
CA ASP A 247 3.46 -12.88 6.47
C ASP A 247 2.10 -13.30 7.05
N ALA A 248 1.80 -14.59 6.91
CA ALA A 248 0.51 -15.14 7.23
C ALA A 248 0.15 -14.95 8.71
N ARG A 249 1.12 -14.82 9.61
CA ARG A 249 0.85 -14.69 11.07
C ARG A 249 1.10 -13.30 11.63
N LEU A 250 1.43 -12.34 10.78
CA LEU A 250 1.81 -10.99 11.19
C LEU A 250 0.81 -10.35 12.16
N LEU A 251 -0.49 -10.49 11.88
CA LEU A 251 -1.52 -9.86 12.70
C LEU A 251 -1.80 -10.64 14.00
N GLU A 252 -1.82 -11.98 13.96
CA GLU A 252 -2.08 -12.78 15.18
C GLU A 252 -0.96 -12.62 16.22
N GLU A 253 0.28 -12.48 15.75
CA GLU A 253 1.45 -12.30 16.61
C GLU A 253 1.44 -10.93 17.29
N ARG A 254 0.91 -9.90 16.63
CA ARG A 254 1.01 -8.50 17.06
C ARG A 254 -0.24 -7.95 17.70
N PHE A 255 -1.40 -8.57 17.45
CA PHE A 255 -2.69 -8.07 17.91
C PHE A 255 -3.57 -9.19 18.44
N VAL A 256 -4.47 -8.81 19.34
CA VAL A 256 -5.62 -9.62 19.73
C VAL A 256 -6.77 -9.22 18.80
N LEU A 257 -7.13 -10.12 17.89
CA LEU A 257 -8.15 -9.92 16.86
C LEU A 257 -9.51 -10.43 17.33
N ASP A 258 -10.07 -9.80 18.35
CA ASP A 258 -11.41 -10.11 18.84
C ASP A 258 -12.42 -9.20 18.10
N PRO A 259 -13.29 -9.74 17.21
CA PRO A 259 -14.37 -8.93 16.67
C PRO A 259 -15.32 -8.49 17.80
N PRO A 260 -16.00 -7.34 17.67
CA PRO A 260 -16.99 -6.94 18.64
C PRO A 260 -18.10 -8.01 18.70
N PRO A 261 -18.74 -8.22 19.87
CA PRO A 261 -19.93 -9.06 19.97
C PRO A 261 -20.97 -8.59 18.94
N ARG A 262 -21.77 -9.51 18.40
CA ARG A 262 -22.91 -9.12 17.59
C ARG A 262 -23.87 -8.34 18.49
N ASP A 263 -24.32 -7.18 18.02
CA ASP A 263 -25.54 -6.59 18.57
C ASP A 263 -26.69 -7.43 17.99
N ASP A 264 -27.26 -8.28 18.84
CA ASP A 264 -28.38 -9.18 18.52
C ASP A 264 -29.67 -8.39 18.24
#